data_AF-A0A3B8R396-F1
#
_entry.id   AF-A0A3B8R396-F1
#
_cell.length_a   1.000
_cell.length_b   1.000
_cell.length_c   1.000
_cell.angle_alpha   90.00
_cell.angle_beta   90.00
_cell.angle_gamma   90.00
#
_symmetry.space_group_name_H-M   'P 1'
#
loop_
_entity.id
_entity.type
_entity.pdbx_description
1 polymer ?
#
loop_
_entity_poly.entity_id
_entity_poly.type
_entity_poly.pdbx_seq_one_letter_code
_entity_poly.pdbx_strand_id
1 'polypeptide(L)'
;MSDIIRIGNCSGFYGDRLKAAIEMVEGGPIDVLTGDYLAELTMKILYDQREQRGAHLGYVGTFLKQFEEVVAACLDRGIKIVTNAGGLNPAGLTEEVEKVLKAQGLKAK
;
A
#
# COMPACT_ATOMS: atom_id res chain seq x y z
N MET A 1 -13.70 -20.48 -6.46
CA MET A 1 -12.67 -19.53 -6.96
C MET A 1 -12.64 -19.70 -8.46
N SER A 2 -12.51 -18.61 -9.20
CA SER A 2 -12.15 -18.67 -10.63
C SER A 2 -10.79 -19.38 -10.75
N ASP A 3 -10.59 -20.21 -11.77
CA ASP A 3 -9.28 -20.84 -12.05
C ASP A 3 -8.19 -19.82 -12.41
N ILE A 4 -8.57 -18.56 -12.62
CA ILE A 4 -7.71 -17.43 -12.97
C ILE A 4 -7.66 -16.44 -11.81
N ILE A 5 -6.44 -16.01 -11.45
CA ILE A 5 -6.17 -14.88 -10.55
C ILE A 5 -5.62 -13.73 -11.38
N ARG A 6 -6.26 -12.55 -11.28
CA ARG A 6 -5.86 -11.31 -11.95
C ARG A 6 -5.14 -10.41 -10.97
N ILE A 7 -3.89 -10.08 -11.27
CA ILE A 7 -3.01 -9.27 -10.43
C ILE A 7 -2.76 -7.95 -11.13
N GLY A 8 -3.16 -6.83 -10.52
CA GLY A 8 -2.86 -5.48 -11.01
C GLY A 8 -1.82 -4.81 -10.13
N ASN A 9 -0.82 -4.14 -10.72
CA ASN A 9 0.21 -3.39 -9.99
C ASN A 9 -0.03 -1.88 -10.15
N CYS A 10 0.02 -1.12 -9.04
CA CYS A 10 -0.18 0.33 -9.02
C CYS A 10 1.07 1.17 -8.71
N SER A 11 2.26 0.58 -8.55
CA SER A 11 3.49 1.32 -8.26
C SER A 11 4.76 0.57 -8.65
N GLY A 12 5.78 1.30 -9.10
CA GLY A 12 7.15 0.79 -9.26
C GLY A 12 8.21 1.41 -8.33
N PHE A 13 7.89 2.48 -7.57
CA PHE A 13 8.82 3.15 -6.63
C PHE A 13 8.11 4.16 -5.70
N TYR A 14 8.82 4.70 -4.71
CA TYR A 14 8.30 5.77 -3.84
C TYR A 14 8.05 7.05 -4.66
N GLY A 15 6.79 7.47 -4.73
CA GLY A 15 6.41 8.74 -5.37
C GLY A 15 5.90 8.55 -6.80
N ASP A 16 5.67 7.31 -7.21
CA ASP A 16 4.93 6.98 -8.42
C ASP A 16 3.48 7.55 -8.38
N ARG A 17 2.75 7.36 -9.48
CA ARG A 17 1.44 7.94 -9.73
C ARG A 17 0.40 7.49 -8.69
N LEU A 18 0.04 8.40 -7.78
CA LEU A 18 -0.93 8.13 -6.70
C LEU A 18 -2.25 7.53 -7.21
N LYS A 19 -2.83 8.11 -8.29
CA LYS A 19 -4.10 7.66 -8.88
C LYS A 19 -4.11 6.24 -9.46
N ALA A 20 -2.95 5.61 -9.65
CA ALA A 20 -2.90 4.27 -10.22
C ALA A 20 -3.65 3.23 -9.37
N ALA A 21 -3.69 3.40 -8.05
CA ALA A 21 -4.39 2.45 -7.16
C ALA A 21 -5.90 2.46 -7.40
N ILE A 22 -6.53 3.64 -7.39
CA ILE A 22 -7.98 3.77 -7.61
C ILE A 22 -8.36 3.35 -9.03
N GLU A 23 -7.56 3.72 -10.04
CA GLU A 23 -7.79 3.30 -11.42
C GLU A 23 -7.72 1.78 -11.61
N MET A 24 -6.81 1.09 -10.91
CA MET A 24 -6.74 -0.38 -10.96
C MET A 24 -7.94 -1.04 -10.28
N VAL A 25 -8.41 -0.48 -9.16
CA VAL A 25 -9.56 -1.00 -8.41
C VAL A 25 -10.88 -0.75 -9.12
N GLU A 26 -11.04 0.40 -9.78
CA GLU A 26 -12.26 0.78 -10.48
C GLU A 26 -12.31 0.31 -11.94
N GLY A 27 -11.15 0.23 -12.61
CA GLY A 27 -11.06 0.08 -14.06
C GLY A 27 -11.19 -1.34 -14.60
N GLY A 28 -11.02 -2.38 -13.79
CA GLY A 28 -11.11 -3.76 -14.28
C GLY A 28 -11.24 -4.80 -13.18
N PRO A 29 -11.68 -6.02 -13.51
CA PRO A 29 -11.74 -7.09 -12.52
C PRO A 29 -10.32 -7.51 -12.16
N ILE A 30 -9.85 -7.12 -10.98
CA ILE A 30 -8.63 -7.64 -10.36
C ILE A 30 -9.00 -8.41 -9.09
N ASP A 31 -8.24 -9.45 -8.79
CA ASP A 31 -8.37 -10.23 -7.56
C ASP A 31 -7.34 -9.76 -6.50
N VAL A 32 -6.21 -9.21 -6.98
CA VAL A 32 -5.12 -8.71 -6.14
C VAL A 32 -4.64 -7.36 -6.68
N LEU A 33 -4.61 -6.36 -5.82
CA LEU A 33 -3.89 -5.11 -6.03
C LEU A 33 -2.51 -5.24 -5.39
N THR A 34 -1.47 -5.08 -6.19
CA THR A 34 -0.09 -5.00 -5.72
C THR A 34 0.46 -3.59 -5.86
N GLY A 35 1.45 -3.26 -5.04
CA GLY A 35 2.28 -2.08 -5.23
C GLY A 35 3.72 -2.40 -4.84
N ASP A 36 4.64 -2.20 -5.79
CA ASP A 36 6.07 -2.39 -5.60
C ASP A 36 6.74 -1.03 -5.42
N TYR A 37 7.23 -0.76 -4.21
CA TYR A 37 7.76 0.56 -3.85
C TYR A 37 9.27 0.55 -3.65
N LEU A 38 9.91 -0.61 -3.53
CA LEU A 38 11.29 -0.73 -3.05
C LEU A 38 12.32 -0.70 -4.17
N ALA A 39 12.53 0.48 -4.74
CA ALA A 39 13.68 0.79 -5.60
C ALA A 39 14.91 1.20 -4.76
N GLU A 40 16.11 1.17 -5.35
CA GLU A 40 17.37 1.60 -4.69
C GLU A 40 17.25 3.01 -4.07
N LEU A 41 16.72 3.96 -4.84
CA LEU A 41 16.47 5.32 -4.36
C LEU A 41 15.45 5.34 -3.21
N THR A 42 14.38 4.54 -3.29
CA THR A 42 13.41 4.42 -2.21
C THR A 42 14.11 3.98 -0.92
N MET A 43 14.97 2.96 -0.98
CA MET A 43 15.65 2.45 0.21
C MET A 43 16.51 3.52 0.88
N LYS A 44 17.19 4.37 0.10
CA LYS A 44 17.94 5.52 0.64
C LYS A 44 17.03 6.54 1.31
N ILE A 45 15.91 6.88 0.69
CA ILE A 45 14.92 7.82 1.26
C ILE A 45 14.38 7.28 2.60
N LEU A 46 14.01 6.00 2.66
CA LEU A 46 13.48 5.39 3.88
C LEU A 46 14.54 5.33 4.98
N TYR A 47 15.79 5.04 4.62
CA TYR A 47 16.92 5.07 5.55
C TYR A 47 17.10 6.48 6.14
N ASP A 48 17.17 7.51 5.30
CA ASP A 48 17.37 8.88 5.76
C ASP A 48 16.22 9.37 6.64
N GLN A 49 14.97 9.03 6.29
CA GLN A 49 13.82 9.33 7.15
C GLN A 49 13.97 8.69 8.52
N ARG A 50 14.34 7.41 8.59
CA ARG A 50 14.51 6.68 9.84
C ARG A 50 15.65 7.28 10.69
N GLU A 51 16.80 7.55 10.09
CA GLU A 51 17.98 8.05 10.81
C GLU A 51 17.80 9.50 11.29
N GLN A 52 17.20 10.36 10.47
CA GLN A 52 17.12 11.79 10.77
C GLN A 52 15.88 12.16 11.59
N ARG A 53 14.78 11.42 11.45
CA ARG A 53 13.48 11.77 12.04
C ARG A 53 12.98 10.73 13.04
N GLY A 54 13.58 9.54 13.08
CA GLY A 54 13.40 8.55 14.14
C GLY A 54 12.98 7.17 13.68
N ALA A 55 13.22 6.18 14.55
CA ALA A 55 13.03 4.75 14.28
C ALA A 55 11.57 4.32 13.99
N HIS A 56 10.59 5.18 14.27
CA HIS A 56 9.18 4.94 13.95
C HIS A 56 8.87 5.11 12.46
N LEU A 57 9.76 5.72 11.66
CA LEU A 57 9.65 5.81 10.20
C LEU A 57 10.36 4.65 9.51
N GLY A 58 10.57 4.76 8.19
CA GLY A 58 11.21 3.73 7.37
C GLY A 58 10.25 2.94 6.48
N TYR A 59 9.02 3.41 6.32
CA TYR A 59 8.02 2.88 5.39
C TYR A 59 7.54 3.95 4.40
N VAL A 60 6.90 3.51 3.32
CA VAL A 60 6.49 4.37 2.21
C VAL A 60 5.17 5.09 2.53
N GLY A 61 5.25 6.37 2.86
CA GLY A 61 4.06 7.15 3.25
C GLY A 61 3.04 7.36 2.13
N THR A 62 3.45 7.33 0.85
CA THR A 62 2.51 7.45 -0.28
C THR A 62 1.58 6.25 -0.41
N PHE A 63 2.02 5.05 0.02
CA PHE A 63 1.16 3.88 0.07
C PHE A 63 -0.04 4.10 0.99
N LEU A 64 0.13 4.75 2.15
CA LEU A 64 -0.99 5.01 3.07
C LEU A 64 -2.08 5.87 2.44
N LYS A 65 -1.70 6.85 1.61
CA LYS A 65 -2.65 7.69 0.87
C LYS A 65 -3.46 6.86 -0.14
N GLN A 66 -2.78 5.98 -0.87
CA GLN A 66 -3.43 5.07 -1.83
C GLN A 66 -4.32 4.05 -1.12
N PHE A 67 -3.84 3.49 -0.01
CA PHE A 67 -4.57 2.53 0.81
C PHE A 67 -5.85 3.15 1.37
N GLU A 68 -5.75 4.35 1.95
CA GLU A 68 -6.91 5.09 2.48
C GLU A 68 -7.98 5.33 1.42
N GLU A 69 -7.57 5.64 0.18
CA GLU A 69 -8.48 5.86 -0.95
C GLU A 69 -9.19 4.57 -1.40
N VAL A 70 -8.51 3.41 -1.38
CA VAL A 70 -9.03 2.19 -2.02
C VAL A 70 -9.52 1.09 -1.07
N VAL A 71 -9.16 1.12 0.22
CA VAL A 71 -9.37 -0.01 1.14
C VAL A 71 -10.85 -0.40 1.28
N ALA A 72 -11.77 0.56 1.34
CA ALA A 72 -13.19 0.29 1.44
C ALA A 72 -13.71 -0.47 0.20
N ALA A 73 -13.34 -0.01 -1.00
CA ALA A 73 -13.72 -0.65 -2.26
C ALA A 73 -13.08 -2.04 -2.42
N CYS A 74 -11.82 -2.19 -1.99
CA CYS A 74 -11.14 -3.49 -2.00
C CYS A 74 -11.84 -4.50 -1.10
N LEU A 75 -12.25 -4.11 0.12
CA LEU A 75 -12.96 -5.00 1.04
C LEU A 75 -14.33 -5.41 0.48
N ASP A 76 -15.10 -4.45 -0.04
CA ASP A 76 -16.42 -4.71 -0.64
C ASP A 76 -16.35 -5.69 -1.82
N ARG A 77 -15.32 -5.53 -2.67
CA ARG A 77 -15.11 -6.35 -3.86
C ARG A 77 -14.29 -7.63 -3.61
N GLY A 78 -13.78 -7.83 -2.38
CA GLY A 78 -12.92 -8.96 -2.05
C GLY A 78 -11.53 -8.92 -2.70
N ILE A 79 -11.03 -7.74 -3.08
CA ILE A 79 -9.70 -7.53 -3.65
C ILE A 79 -8.65 -7.58 -2.53
N LYS A 80 -7.63 -8.41 -2.71
CA LYS A 80 -6.50 -8.48 -1.77
C LYS A 80 -5.48 -7.40 -2.06
N ILE A 81 -4.97 -6.73 -1.03
CA ILE A 81 -3.87 -5.77 -1.16
C ILE A 81 -2.57 -6.45 -0.71
N VAL A 82 -1.54 -6.44 -1.55
CA VAL A 82 -0.21 -7.00 -1.25
C VAL A 82 0.86 -5.94 -1.54
N THR A 83 1.73 -5.65 -0.58
CA THR A 83 2.72 -4.58 -0.74
C THR A 83 4.02 -4.86 -0.01
N ASN A 84 5.12 -4.29 -0.52
CA ASN A 84 6.41 -4.19 0.15
C ASN A 84 6.68 -2.78 0.72
N ALA A 85 5.68 -1.89 0.73
CA ALA A 85 5.78 -0.51 1.22
C ALA A 85 6.30 -0.38 2.67
N GLY A 86 6.30 -1.47 3.44
CA GLY A 86 6.85 -1.51 4.79
C GLY A 86 8.34 -1.18 4.86
N GLY A 87 9.09 -1.43 3.78
CA GLY A 87 10.51 -1.06 3.68
C GLY A 87 11.35 -1.48 4.89
N LEU A 88 11.96 -0.51 5.55
CA LEU A 88 12.80 -0.69 6.74
C LEU A 88 12.01 -0.81 8.05
N ASN A 89 10.70 -0.55 8.03
CA ASN A 89 9.83 -0.67 9.19
C ASN A 89 8.41 -1.20 8.82
N PRO A 90 8.28 -2.50 8.49
CA PRO A 90 6.99 -3.10 8.19
C PRO A 90 5.98 -3.04 9.35
N ALA A 91 6.46 -3.20 10.60
CA ALA A 91 5.59 -3.13 11.78
C ALA A 91 4.96 -1.74 11.95
N GLY A 92 5.76 -0.68 11.79
CA GLY A 92 5.24 0.69 11.82
C GLY A 92 4.23 0.96 10.71
N LEU A 93 4.43 0.38 9.51
CA LEU A 93 3.41 0.49 8.47
C LEU A 93 2.10 -0.21 8.85
N THR A 94 2.18 -1.41 9.46
CA THR A 94 1.00 -2.12 9.96
C THR A 94 0.22 -1.28 10.97
N GLU A 95 0.89 -0.64 11.92
CA GLU A 95 0.24 0.26 12.88
C GLU A 95 -0.50 1.42 12.20
N GLU A 96 0.08 2.02 11.16
CA GLU A 96 -0.59 3.08 10.40
C GLU A 96 -1.77 2.57 9.57
N VAL A 97 -1.65 1.39 8.97
CA VAL A 97 -2.75 0.72 8.26
C VAL A 97 -3.92 0.46 9.20
N GLU A 98 -3.66 -0.03 10.42
CA GLU A 98 -4.68 -0.24 11.45
C GLU A 98 -5.37 1.07 11.86
N LYS A 99 -4.62 2.17 11.94
CA LYS A 99 -5.19 3.51 12.21
C LYS A 99 -6.14 3.94 11.10
N VAL A 100 -5.77 3.75 9.82
CA VAL A 100 -6.64 4.05 8.67
C VAL A 100 -7.92 3.21 8.71
N LEU A 101 -7.79 1.90 8.91
CA LEU A 101 -8.94 0.99 9.03
C LEU A 101 -9.88 1.43 10.16
N LYS A 102 -9.32 1.73 11.34
CA LYS A 102 -10.09 2.20 12.50
C LYS A 102 -10.79 3.53 12.23
N ALA A 103 -10.13 4.48 11.57
CA ALA A 103 -10.70 5.78 11.24
C ALA A 103 -11.89 5.66 10.27
N GLN A 104 -11.85 4.69 9.34
CA GLN A 104 -12.95 4.41 8.42
C GLN A 104 -14.00 3.43 8.97
N GLY A 105 -13.82 2.92 10.20
CA GLY A 105 -14.72 1.92 10.79
C GLY A 105 -14.67 0.55 10.10
N LEU A 106 -13.58 0.24 9.39
CA LEU A 106 -13.39 -0.97 8.62
C LEU A 106 -12.63 -2.03 9.41
N LYS A 107 -12.79 -3.29 9.00
CA LYS A 107 -11.99 -4.43 9.50
C LYS A 107 -11.46 -5.22 8.30
N ALA A 108 -10.14 -5.30 8.19
CA ALA A 108 -9.47 -6.21 7.28
C ALA A 108 -9.09 -7.51 8.01
N LYS A 109 -8.95 -8.60 7.25
CA LYS A 109 -8.52 -9.91 7.73
C LYS A 109 -7.02 -10.11 7.54
#